data_AF-A0A8J7XPD0-F1
#
_entry.id   AF-A0A8J7XPD0-F1
#
_cell.length_a   1.000
_cell.length_b   1.000
_cell.length_c   1.000
_cell.angle_alpha   90.00
_cell.angle_beta   90.00
_cell.angle_gamma   90.00
#
_symmetry.space_group_name_H-M   'P 1'
#
loop_
_entity.id
_entity.type
_entity.pdbx_description
1 polymer ?
#
loop_
_entity_poly.entity_id
_entity_poly.type
_entity_poly.pdbx_seq_one_letter_code
_entity_poly.pdbx_strand_id
1 'polypeptide(L)'
;MSKWRDELMGNENLQALRDHIALKSESTQFTYLYAVKQICDFFGIAYREFDPHGLDQEKYDTFLGTRTRELKRTSLNLLSNVYNILSDLYSLGIKIKLLEEIDRHTDYITFAELQEIINKADKEAAAIAAFLFCTGLRPVSVLSVKKEQLMLNAKHPYIKGVYLKGGRRQDIIIMYPDLVKPLLNWYMQYKTSKVKGYDKIEHVFVSQRGRTTESYIYTLIRKCNHILGRNLCPRMFRKGLGVHTKELGLQDEVRRMIMAHKDVKTTIDAYSDYTIKDIVRELTLKVPQSEGITGVQPVQNQQTQTAQERCPFCGGAVESEMLLCPHCWEEIKIVCDNCKRFVQVNWKKCPYCGMENENEKKEKYKVALK
;
A
#
# COMPACT_ATOMS: atom_id res chain seq x y z
N MET A 1 3.26 31.00 -13.02
CA MET A 1 3.50 29.60 -13.49
C MET A 1 4.66 29.65 -14.48
N SER A 2 5.03 28.55 -15.16
CA SER A 2 6.10 28.60 -16.15
C SER A 2 5.53 29.06 -17.50
N LYS A 3 6.13 30.07 -18.14
CA LYS A 3 5.60 30.80 -19.31
C LYS A 3 5.02 29.89 -20.41
N TRP A 4 5.69 28.77 -20.72
CA TRP A 4 5.24 27.81 -21.74
C TRP A 4 3.90 27.13 -21.41
N ARG A 5 3.57 26.92 -20.13
CA ARG A 5 2.29 26.29 -19.72
C ARG A 5 1.14 27.22 -20.06
N ASP A 6 1.30 28.49 -19.74
CA ASP A 6 0.28 29.51 -19.94
C ASP A 6 0.09 29.77 -21.45
N GLU A 7 1.15 29.68 -22.25
CA GLU A 7 1.11 29.80 -23.71
C GLU A 7 0.45 28.58 -24.41
N LEU A 8 0.75 27.34 -23.99
CA LEU A 8 0.01 26.16 -24.47
C LEU A 8 -1.46 26.17 -24.02
N MET A 9 -1.73 26.62 -22.80
CA MET A 9 -3.11 26.74 -22.30
C MET A 9 -3.90 27.86 -22.97
N GLY A 10 -3.25 28.85 -23.59
CA GLY A 10 -3.88 29.91 -24.38
C GLY A 10 -4.00 29.64 -25.89
N ASN A 11 -3.36 28.59 -26.42
CA ASN A 11 -3.35 28.27 -27.85
C ASN A 11 -4.73 27.75 -28.32
N GLU A 12 -5.38 28.42 -29.28
CA GLU A 12 -6.73 28.08 -29.76
C GLU A 12 -6.81 26.68 -30.39
N ASN A 13 -5.79 26.27 -31.15
CA ASN A 13 -5.70 24.96 -31.80
C ASN A 13 -5.70 23.80 -30.77
N LEU A 14 -5.33 24.06 -29.52
CA LEU A 14 -5.29 23.06 -28.44
C LEU A 14 -6.62 22.87 -27.67
N GLN A 15 -7.74 23.42 -28.16
CA GLN A 15 -9.03 23.34 -27.46
C GLN A 15 -9.46 21.90 -27.12
N ALA A 16 -9.47 20.98 -28.11
CA ALA A 16 -9.87 19.58 -27.87
C ALA A 16 -8.96 18.86 -26.85
N LEU A 17 -7.65 19.17 -26.85
CA LEU A 17 -6.73 18.66 -25.83
C LEU A 17 -7.03 19.24 -24.45
N ARG A 18 -7.32 20.55 -24.34
CA ARG A 18 -7.71 21.18 -23.07
C ARG A 18 -8.94 20.51 -22.47
N ASP A 19 -9.98 20.32 -23.27
CA ASP A 19 -11.22 19.68 -22.82
C ASP A 19 -10.99 18.24 -22.37
N HIS A 20 -10.17 17.48 -23.11
CA HIS A 20 -9.76 16.12 -22.74
C HIS A 20 -9.01 16.05 -21.40
N ILE A 21 -8.21 17.06 -21.03
CA ILE A 21 -7.44 17.08 -19.77
C ILE A 21 -8.10 17.84 -18.63
N ALA A 22 -9.14 18.63 -18.87
CA ALA A 22 -9.78 19.52 -17.89
C ALA A 22 -10.21 18.78 -16.60
N LEU A 23 -10.83 17.60 -16.74
CA LEU A 23 -11.28 16.77 -15.62
C LEU A 23 -10.17 15.91 -14.97
N LYS A 24 -8.93 15.96 -15.48
CA LYS A 24 -7.78 15.21 -14.93
C LYS A 24 -7.08 16.03 -13.86
N SER A 25 -6.37 15.37 -12.94
CA SER A 25 -5.59 16.06 -11.89
C SER A 25 -4.56 17.02 -12.48
N GLU A 26 -4.21 18.09 -11.76
CA GLU A 26 -3.23 19.07 -12.24
C GLU A 26 -1.89 18.43 -12.65
N SER A 27 -1.42 17.44 -11.89
CA SER A 27 -0.21 16.67 -12.23
C SER A 27 -0.33 15.90 -13.55
N THR A 28 -1.54 15.45 -13.91
CA THR A 28 -1.81 14.78 -15.19
C THR A 28 -1.86 15.81 -16.32
N GLN A 29 -2.55 16.94 -16.13
CA GLN A 29 -2.58 18.06 -17.07
C GLN A 29 -1.16 18.53 -17.38
N PHE A 30 -0.34 18.78 -16.35
CA PHE A 30 1.06 19.16 -16.49
C PHE A 30 1.86 18.13 -17.28
N THR A 31 1.66 16.83 -17.01
CA THR A 31 2.37 15.76 -17.74
C THR A 31 2.05 15.75 -19.23
N TYR A 32 0.79 15.97 -19.60
CA TYR A 32 0.34 16.03 -21.00
C TYR A 32 0.88 17.28 -21.70
N LEU A 33 0.73 18.45 -21.09
CA LEU A 33 1.26 19.71 -21.62
C LEU A 33 2.79 19.70 -21.73
N TYR A 34 3.50 19.02 -20.82
CA TYR A 34 4.95 18.87 -20.87
C TYR A 34 5.40 17.90 -21.98
N ALA A 35 4.57 16.93 -22.37
CA ALA A 35 4.80 16.12 -23.57
C ALA A 35 4.62 16.97 -24.84
N VAL A 36 3.55 17.77 -24.93
CA VAL A 36 3.35 18.72 -26.05
C VAL A 36 4.49 19.72 -26.14
N LYS A 37 4.95 20.27 -25.00
CA LYS A 37 6.13 21.14 -24.93
C LYS A 37 7.36 20.48 -25.55
N GLN A 38 7.64 19.21 -25.24
CA GLN A 38 8.79 18.48 -25.81
C GLN A 38 8.68 18.28 -27.33
N ILE A 39 7.46 18.20 -27.88
CA ILE A 39 7.19 18.16 -29.34
C ILE A 39 7.49 19.54 -29.94
N CYS A 40 6.92 20.61 -29.37
CA CYS A 40 7.19 22.00 -29.78
C CYS A 40 8.69 22.31 -29.78
N ASP A 41 9.38 22.02 -28.67
CA ASP A 41 10.83 22.23 -28.50
C ASP A 41 11.66 21.49 -29.56
N PHE A 42 11.25 20.29 -29.95
CA PHE A 42 11.98 19.44 -30.90
C PHE A 42 11.86 19.95 -32.34
N PHE A 43 10.68 20.43 -32.72
CA PHE A 43 10.42 20.98 -34.06
C PHE A 43 10.65 22.49 -34.17
N GLY A 44 11.05 23.17 -33.08
CA GLY A 44 11.24 24.62 -33.05
C GLY A 44 9.94 25.42 -33.16
N ILE A 45 8.80 24.83 -32.83
CA ILE A 45 7.47 25.43 -32.99
C ILE A 45 7.14 26.30 -31.76
N ALA A 46 6.69 27.54 -31.97
CA ALA A 46 6.24 28.40 -30.89
C ALA A 46 4.97 27.85 -30.22
N TYR A 47 4.92 27.83 -28.89
CA TYR A 47 3.83 27.18 -28.14
C TYR A 47 2.42 27.72 -28.45
N ARG A 48 2.32 29.01 -28.82
CA ARG A 48 1.05 29.65 -29.21
C ARG A 48 0.59 29.31 -30.62
N GLU A 49 1.51 28.89 -31.48
CA GLU A 49 1.32 28.62 -32.91
C GLU A 49 1.24 27.12 -33.21
N PHE A 50 1.50 26.27 -32.20
CA PHE A 50 1.45 24.82 -32.35
C PHE A 50 0.06 24.35 -32.80
N ASP A 51 0.01 23.76 -33.99
CA ASP A 51 -1.19 23.13 -34.56
C ASP A 51 -0.98 21.60 -34.64
N PRO A 52 -1.81 20.79 -33.95
CA PRO A 52 -1.80 19.34 -34.09
C PRO A 52 -2.00 18.83 -35.52
N HIS A 53 -2.72 19.55 -36.40
CA HIS A 53 -2.86 19.16 -37.81
C HIS A 53 -1.53 19.25 -38.59
N GLY A 54 -0.55 19.98 -38.05
CA GLY A 54 0.81 19.97 -38.55
C GLY A 54 1.62 18.72 -38.15
N LEU A 55 1.06 17.75 -37.43
CA LEU A 55 1.71 16.47 -37.12
C LEU A 55 1.29 15.37 -38.09
N ASP A 56 2.29 14.69 -38.65
CA ASP A 56 2.14 13.57 -39.58
C ASP A 56 2.97 12.35 -39.10
N GLN A 57 2.92 11.27 -39.88
CA GLN A 57 3.67 10.04 -39.58
C GLN A 57 5.19 10.27 -39.60
N GLU A 58 5.71 11.07 -40.54
CA GLU A 58 7.14 11.32 -40.69
C GLU A 58 7.71 12.09 -39.49
N LYS A 59 6.98 13.10 -39.01
CA LYS A 59 7.30 13.84 -37.78
C LYS A 59 7.23 12.93 -36.57
N TYR A 60 6.22 12.08 -36.44
CA TYR A 60 6.16 11.11 -35.33
C TYR A 60 7.37 10.17 -35.32
N ASP A 61 7.70 9.56 -36.46
CA ASP A 61 8.81 8.61 -36.57
C ASP A 61 10.18 9.29 -36.38
N THR A 62 10.35 10.51 -36.90
CA THR A 62 11.56 11.34 -36.70
C THR A 62 11.74 11.72 -35.23
N PHE A 63 10.67 12.18 -34.57
CA PHE A 63 10.67 12.52 -33.15
C PHE A 63 11.01 11.31 -32.28
N LEU A 64 10.30 10.18 -32.48
CA LEU A 64 10.50 8.97 -31.71
C LEU A 64 11.90 8.37 -31.94
N GLY A 65 12.34 8.29 -33.20
CA GLY A 65 13.64 7.75 -33.58
C GLY A 65 14.81 8.51 -32.97
N THR A 66 14.73 9.85 -32.97
CA THR A 66 15.76 10.70 -32.36
C THR A 66 15.74 10.59 -30.84
N ARG A 67 14.57 10.75 -30.20
CA ARG A 67 14.40 10.65 -28.75
C ARG A 67 14.76 9.28 -28.18
N THR A 68 14.71 8.21 -28.98
CA THR A 68 15.10 6.85 -28.56
C THR A 68 16.55 6.75 -28.08
N ARG A 69 17.44 7.64 -28.53
CA ARG A 69 18.84 7.70 -28.08
C ARG A 69 19.01 8.43 -26.74
N GLU A 70 18.04 9.27 -26.37
CA GLU A 70 18.10 10.16 -25.20
C GLU A 70 17.27 9.66 -24.01
N LEU A 71 16.12 9.03 -24.29
CA LEU A 71 15.08 8.75 -23.30
C LEU A 71 14.87 7.26 -23.04
N LYS A 72 14.42 6.94 -21.83
CA LYS A 72 14.02 5.58 -21.44
C LYS A 72 12.72 5.17 -22.15
N ARG A 73 12.54 3.88 -22.43
CA ARG A 73 11.31 3.31 -23.05
C ARG A 73 10.01 3.80 -22.41
N THR A 74 9.94 3.89 -21.08
CA THR A 74 8.79 4.45 -20.33
C THR A 74 8.43 5.88 -20.73
N SER A 75 9.43 6.72 -21.00
CA SER A 75 9.23 8.11 -21.40
C SER A 75 8.82 8.22 -22.88
N LEU A 76 9.39 7.36 -23.73
CA LEU A 76 9.02 7.24 -25.15
C LEU A 76 7.57 6.72 -25.30
N ASN A 77 7.17 5.77 -24.46
CA ASN A 77 5.79 5.28 -24.37
C ASN A 77 4.84 6.38 -23.88
N LEU A 78 5.22 7.20 -22.89
CA LEU A 78 4.42 8.36 -22.48
C LEU A 78 4.23 9.37 -23.62
N LEU A 79 5.31 9.71 -24.34
CA LEU A 79 5.26 10.62 -25.50
C LEU A 79 4.38 10.03 -26.62
N SER A 80 4.55 8.74 -26.93
CA SER A 80 3.76 8.02 -27.93
C SER A 80 2.26 7.96 -27.58
N ASN A 81 1.92 7.79 -26.29
CA ASN A 81 0.53 7.87 -25.84
C ASN A 81 -0.06 9.28 -26.00
N VAL A 82 0.74 10.35 -25.85
CA VAL A 82 0.27 11.72 -26.11
C VAL A 82 0.10 11.96 -27.61
N TYR A 83 0.99 11.44 -28.46
CA TYR A 83 0.77 11.41 -29.91
C TYR A 83 -0.50 10.64 -30.31
N ASN A 84 -0.81 9.50 -29.65
CA ASN A 84 -2.07 8.79 -29.88
C ASN A 84 -3.27 9.68 -29.59
N ILE A 85 -3.29 10.32 -28.42
CA ILE A 85 -4.38 11.20 -28.00
C ILE A 85 -4.53 12.41 -28.93
N LEU A 86 -3.43 12.99 -29.43
CA LEU A 86 -3.49 14.04 -30.46
C LEU A 86 -4.02 13.48 -31.80
N SER A 87 -3.56 12.31 -32.23
CA SER A 87 -4.03 11.66 -33.45
C SER A 87 -5.52 11.33 -33.40
N ASP A 88 -6.04 10.89 -32.25
CA ASP A 88 -7.45 10.58 -32.03
C ASP A 88 -8.30 11.87 -32.00
N LEU A 89 -7.88 12.88 -31.22
CA LEU A 89 -8.63 14.14 -31.05
C LEU A 89 -8.70 14.99 -32.32
N TYR A 90 -7.65 14.94 -33.16
CA TYR A 90 -7.52 15.76 -34.37
C TYR A 90 -7.59 14.95 -35.68
N SER A 91 -7.95 13.66 -35.59
CA SER A 91 -8.13 12.75 -36.74
C SER A 91 -6.91 12.64 -37.68
N LEU A 92 -5.71 12.59 -37.11
CA LEU A 92 -4.44 12.67 -37.86
C LEU A 92 -4.00 11.35 -38.52
N GLY A 93 -4.57 10.21 -38.10
CA GLY A 93 -4.28 8.89 -38.68
C GLY A 93 -2.86 8.35 -38.40
N ILE A 94 -2.15 8.89 -37.41
CA ILE A 94 -0.76 8.51 -37.09
C ILE A 94 -0.74 7.12 -36.44
N LYS A 95 0.10 6.22 -36.97
CA LYS A 95 0.31 4.87 -36.44
C LYS A 95 1.33 4.89 -35.32
N ILE A 96 0.84 4.72 -34.09
CA ILE A 96 1.64 4.80 -32.88
C ILE A 96 2.37 3.48 -32.58
N LYS A 97 3.66 3.59 -32.26
CA LYS A 97 4.54 2.47 -31.89
C LYS A 97 4.83 2.51 -30.39
N LEU A 98 4.21 1.60 -29.64
CA LEU A 98 4.57 1.36 -28.25
C LEU A 98 5.77 0.39 -28.17
N LEU A 99 6.71 0.70 -27.28
CA LEU A 99 7.92 -0.09 -27.06
C LEU A 99 7.69 -1.06 -25.89
N GLU A 100 8.01 -2.34 -26.08
CA GLU A 100 7.95 -3.32 -25.01
C GLU A 100 8.87 -2.94 -23.84
N GLU A 101 8.31 -2.93 -22.63
CA GLU A 101 9.07 -2.72 -21.40
C GLU A 101 9.46 -4.08 -20.82
N ILE A 102 10.76 -4.38 -20.85
CA ILE A 102 11.32 -5.56 -20.19
C ILE A 102 11.74 -5.13 -18.78
N ASP A 103 11.15 -5.77 -17.78
CA ASP A 103 11.45 -5.54 -16.38
C ASP A 103 12.90 -5.94 -16.05
N ARG A 104 13.76 -4.94 -15.83
CA ARG A 104 15.14 -5.20 -15.37
C ARG A 104 15.14 -5.43 -13.87
N HIS A 105 16.08 -6.24 -13.38
CA HIS A 105 16.32 -6.44 -11.95
C HIS A 105 16.54 -5.11 -11.20
N THR A 106 17.12 -4.12 -11.87
CA THR A 106 17.29 -2.75 -11.34
C THR A 106 15.99 -2.00 -11.06
N ASP A 107 14.84 -2.44 -11.59
CA ASP A 107 13.58 -1.71 -11.55
C ASP A 107 12.68 -2.08 -10.37
N TYR A 108 13.02 -3.14 -9.64
CA TYR A 108 12.32 -3.62 -8.45
C TYR A 108 13.30 -3.91 -7.31
N ILE A 109 12.78 -4.28 -6.14
CA ILE A 109 13.52 -4.81 -5.00
C ILE A 109 13.22 -6.30 -4.91
N THR A 110 14.21 -7.16 -4.75
CA THR A 110 13.98 -8.59 -4.42
C THR A 110 13.65 -8.78 -2.95
N PHE A 111 13.12 -9.94 -2.57
CA PHE A 111 12.94 -10.28 -1.16
C PHE A 111 14.29 -10.36 -0.40
N ALA A 112 15.36 -10.83 -1.05
CA ALA A 112 16.70 -10.85 -0.45
C ALA A 112 17.25 -9.44 -0.18
N GLU A 113 17.13 -8.52 -1.15
CA GLU A 113 17.48 -7.10 -0.97
C GLU A 113 16.62 -6.40 0.09
N LEU A 114 15.35 -6.80 0.24
CA LEU A 114 14.50 -6.31 1.33
C LEU A 114 15.05 -6.75 2.69
N GLN A 115 15.43 -8.03 2.84
CA GLN A 115 16.06 -8.53 4.08
C GLN A 115 17.38 -7.78 4.36
N GLU A 116 18.19 -7.51 3.33
CA GLU A 116 19.41 -6.72 3.49
C GLU A 116 19.11 -5.27 3.96
N ILE A 117 18.09 -4.62 3.41
CA ILE A 117 17.62 -3.31 3.92
C ILE A 117 17.17 -3.43 5.38
N ILE A 118 16.38 -4.45 5.75
CA ILE A 118 15.88 -4.62 7.11
C ILE A 118 17.01 -4.83 8.12
N ASN A 119 18.06 -5.55 7.72
CA ASN A 119 19.21 -5.87 8.58
C ASN A 119 20.23 -4.73 8.69
N LYS A 120 20.38 -3.88 7.66
CA LYS A 120 21.43 -2.84 7.60
C LYS A 120 20.93 -1.40 7.72
N ALA A 121 19.66 -1.11 7.47
CA ALA A 121 19.13 0.26 7.50
C ALA A 121 18.82 0.76 8.92
N ASP A 122 18.57 2.07 9.05
CA ASP A 122 17.92 2.57 10.25
C ASP A 122 16.51 1.96 10.39
N LYS A 123 16.11 1.62 11.61
CA LYS A 123 14.86 0.86 11.87
C LYS A 123 13.59 1.59 11.40
N GLU A 124 13.63 2.92 11.27
CA GLU A 124 12.51 3.72 10.73
C GLU A 124 12.38 3.52 9.22
N ALA A 125 13.50 3.55 8.49
CA ALA A 125 13.56 3.22 7.07
C ALA A 125 13.23 1.74 6.80
N ALA A 126 13.73 0.80 7.62
CA ALA A 126 13.43 -0.63 7.53
C ALA A 126 11.92 -0.90 7.67
N ALA A 127 11.24 -0.30 8.66
CA ALA A 127 9.80 -0.45 8.84
C ALA A 127 8.99 0.10 7.66
N ILE A 128 9.37 1.26 7.11
CA ILE A 128 8.74 1.84 5.91
C ILE A 128 8.97 0.97 4.68
N ALA A 129 10.19 0.44 4.48
CA ALA A 129 10.54 -0.43 3.36
C ALA A 129 9.77 -1.75 3.40
N ALA A 130 9.74 -2.42 4.55
CA ALA A 130 8.98 -3.64 4.78
C ALA A 130 7.48 -3.42 4.55
N PHE A 131 6.91 -2.33 5.08
CA PHE A 131 5.50 -2.00 4.90
C PHE A 131 5.16 -1.72 3.42
N LEU A 132 5.98 -0.94 2.71
CA LEU A 132 5.82 -0.68 1.27
C LEU A 132 5.89 -1.94 0.42
N PHE A 133 6.81 -2.86 0.75
CA PHE A 133 6.94 -4.13 0.04
C PHE A 133 5.74 -5.01 0.33
N CYS A 134 5.51 -5.39 1.58
CA CYS A 134 4.53 -6.40 1.96
C CYS A 134 3.07 -5.99 1.74
N THR A 135 2.75 -4.70 1.70
CA THR A 135 1.40 -4.20 1.37
C THR A 135 1.24 -3.84 -0.12
N GLY A 136 2.35 -3.69 -0.84
CA GLY A 136 2.38 -3.13 -2.20
C GLY A 136 1.80 -1.72 -2.33
N LEU A 137 1.51 -1.00 -1.24
CA LEU A 137 0.81 0.28 -1.30
C LEU A 137 1.68 1.40 -1.90
N ARG A 138 1.03 2.39 -2.53
CA ARG A 138 1.72 3.61 -2.99
C ARG A 138 2.05 4.52 -1.80
N PRO A 139 3.09 5.38 -1.84
CA PRO A 139 3.41 6.30 -0.74
C PRO A 139 2.21 7.11 -0.22
N VAL A 140 1.40 7.67 -1.13
CA VAL A 140 0.15 8.36 -0.76
C VAL A 140 -0.85 7.50 0.02
N SER A 141 -0.93 6.20 -0.29
CA SER A 141 -1.79 5.24 0.40
C SER A 141 -1.22 4.81 1.73
N VAL A 142 0.11 4.65 1.84
CA VAL A 142 0.79 4.38 3.12
C VAL A 142 0.60 5.56 4.07
N LEU A 143 0.79 6.78 3.59
CA LEU A 143 0.63 8.01 4.40
C LEU A 143 -0.81 8.24 4.87
N SER A 144 -1.82 7.73 4.16
CA SER A 144 -3.23 7.82 4.54
C SER A 144 -3.70 6.69 5.47
N VAL A 145 -2.84 5.72 5.82
CA VAL A 145 -3.20 4.66 6.78
C VAL A 145 -3.34 5.27 8.17
N LYS A 146 -4.55 5.16 8.72
CA LYS A 146 -4.91 5.53 10.08
C LYS A 146 -4.67 4.38 11.06
N LYS A 147 -4.40 4.68 12.33
CA LYS A 147 -4.17 3.68 13.37
C LYS A 147 -5.37 2.76 13.56
N GLU A 148 -6.58 3.32 13.53
CA GLU A 148 -7.85 2.58 13.60
C GLU A 148 -8.08 1.58 12.45
N GLN A 149 -7.29 1.67 11.37
CA GLN A 149 -7.36 0.75 10.23
C GLN A 149 -6.47 -0.48 10.39
N LEU A 150 -5.53 -0.48 11.35
CA LEU A 150 -4.56 -1.56 11.54
C LEU A 150 -5.12 -2.67 12.44
N MET A 151 -5.47 -3.82 11.85
CA MET A 151 -6.03 -4.97 12.56
C MET A 151 -4.90 -5.93 13.00
N LEU A 152 -3.96 -5.44 13.81
CA LEU A 152 -2.71 -6.15 14.16
C LEU A 152 -2.89 -7.36 15.09
N ASN A 153 -4.03 -7.44 15.78
CA ASN A 153 -4.36 -8.52 16.71
C ASN A 153 -5.03 -9.72 16.03
N ALA A 154 -5.36 -9.61 14.73
CA ALA A 154 -5.83 -10.75 13.95
C ALA A 154 -4.71 -11.78 13.72
N LYS A 155 -5.07 -13.06 13.59
CA LYS A 155 -4.15 -14.17 13.23
C LYS A 155 -3.34 -13.85 11.97
N HIS A 156 -3.98 -13.22 10.99
CA HIS A 156 -3.34 -12.66 9.80
C HIS A 156 -3.57 -11.14 9.81
N PRO A 157 -2.58 -10.32 10.23
CA PRO A 157 -2.70 -8.87 10.31
C PRO A 157 -3.06 -8.24 8.97
N TYR A 158 -4.01 -7.32 8.98
CA TYR A 158 -4.48 -6.63 7.79
C TYR A 158 -4.80 -5.16 8.05
N ILE A 159 -4.97 -4.40 6.96
CA ILE A 159 -5.36 -3.00 6.99
C ILE A 159 -6.76 -2.89 6.36
N LYS A 160 -7.72 -2.26 7.05
CA LYS A 160 -9.09 -2.11 6.54
C LYS A 160 -9.35 -0.78 5.82
N GLY A 161 -10.09 -0.81 4.71
CA GLY A 161 -10.62 0.38 4.03
C GLY A 161 -9.55 1.37 3.52
N VAL A 162 -8.43 0.86 3.01
CA VAL A 162 -7.26 1.66 2.61
C VAL A 162 -7.60 2.57 1.43
N TYR A 163 -7.25 3.85 1.52
CA TYR A 163 -7.39 4.78 0.41
C TYR A 163 -6.38 4.49 -0.71
N LEU A 164 -6.89 4.31 -1.93
CA LEU A 164 -6.10 4.10 -3.15
C LEU A 164 -6.14 5.36 -4.02
N LYS A 165 -4.99 5.70 -4.63
CA LYS A 165 -4.85 6.83 -5.55
C LYS A 165 -5.96 6.81 -6.63
N GLY A 166 -6.67 7.94 -6.74
CA GLY A 166 -7.83 8.10 -7.63
C GLY A 166 -9.18 7.96 -6.93
N GLY A 167 -9.27 8.27 -5.62
CA GLY A 167 -10.55 8.32 -4.90
C GLY A 167 -11.13 6.97 -4.46
N ARG A 168 -10.42 5.87 -4.70
CA ARG A 168 -10.92 4.51 -4.44
C ARG A 168 -10.56 4.04 -3.04
N ARG A 169 -11.26 3.01 -2.56
CA ARG A 169 -10.89 2.26 -1.35
C ARG A 169 -10.70 0.78 -1.70
N GLN A 170 -9.87 0.09 -0.93
CA GLN A 170 -9.82 -1.37 -0.90
C GLN A 170 -10.07 -1.82 0.53
N ASP A 171 -10.99 -2.78 0.68
CA ASP A 171 -11.54 -3.12 1.99
C ASP A 171 -10.53 -3.84 2.88
N ILE A 172 -9.66 -4.67 2.32
CA ILE A 172 -8.64 -5.43 3.05
C ILE A 172 -7.32 -5.46 2.26
N ILE A 173 -6.24 -5.10 2.94
CA ILE A 173 -4.84 -5.34 2.53
C ILE A 173 -4.20 -6.28 3.56
N ILE A 174 -3.86 -7.50 3.16
CA ILE A 174 -3.16 -8.47 4.01
C ILE A 174 -1.67 -8.08 4.10
N MET A 175 -1.09 -8.25 5.28
CA MET A 175 0.35 -8.03 5.53
C MET A 175 1.05 -9.36 5.83
N TYR A 176 2.36 -9.42 5.57
CA TYR A 176 3.20 -10.54 5.96
C TYR A 176 3.43 -10.41 7.48
N PRO A 177 2.83 -11.27 8.34
CA PRO A 177 2.79 -11.06 9.79
C PRO A 177 4.18 -10.92 10.39
N ASP A 178 5.05 -11.87 10.09
CA ASP A 178 6.32 -12.07 10.81
C ASP A 178 7.34 -10.98 10.49
N LEU A 179 7.24 -10.38 9.30
CA LEU A 179 8.10 -9.27 8.88
C LEU A 179 7.52 -7.91 9.28
N VAL A 180 6.23 -7.68 9.01
CA VAL A 180 5.63 -6.34 9.16
C VAL A 180 5.24 -6.04 10.60
N LYS A 181 4.65 -6.99 11.33
CA LYS A 181 4.10 -6.73 12.67
C LYS A 181 5.18 -6.31 13.68
N PRO A 182 6.36 -6.95 13.78
CA PRO A 182 7.40 -6.51 14.71
C PRO A 182 7.95 -5.11 14.37
N LEU A 183 8.25 -4.85 13.10
CA LEU A 183 8.76 -3.56 12.63
C LEU A 183 7.73 -2.43 12.79
N LEU A 184 6.45 -2.70 12.54
CA LEU A 184 5.36 -1.73 12.69
C LEU A 184 5.09 -1.40 14.17
N ASN A 185 5.07 -2.40 15.04
CA ASN A 185 4.96 -2.19 16.49
C ASN A 185 6.12 -1.35 17.02
N TRP A 186 7.36 -1.70 16.67
CA TRP A 186 8.55 -0.92 17.01
C TRP A 186 8.44 0.52 16.49
N TYR A 187 8.03 0.70 15.23
CA TYR A 187 7.90 2.02 14.60
C TYR A 187 6.86 2.88 15.32
N MET A 188 5.71 2.31 15.72
CA MET A 188 4.68 3.04 16.46
C MET A 188 5.19 3.47 17.84
N GLN A 189 5.86 2.59 18.59
CA GLN A 189 6.49 2.93 19.88
C GLN A 189 7.56 4.02 19.73
N TYR A 190 8.42 3.89 18.71
CA TYR A 190 9.44 4.89 18.37
C TYR A 190 8.80 6.25 18.09
N LYS A 191 7.70 6.31 17.33
CA LYS A 191 6.98 7.56 17.05
C LYS A 191 6.30 8.16 18.29
N THR A 192 5.72 7.34 19.18
CA THR A 192 5.22 7.83 20.48
C THR A 192 6.34 8.50 21.29
N SER A 193 7.56 7.96 21.26
CA SER A 193 8.70 8.54 22.00
C SER A 193 9.35 9.78 21.37
N LYS A 194 9.19 10.00 20.05
CA LYS A 194 9.88 11.08 19.30
C LYS A 194 8.97 12.20 18.81
N VAL A 195 7.69 11.94 18.57
CA VAL A 195 6.75 12.92 18.00
C VAL A 195 5.76 13.38 19.08
N LYS A 196 5.89 14.64 19.51
CA LYS A 196 5.05 15.22 20.56
C LYS A 196 3.56 15.10 20.20
N GLY A 197 2.79 14.43 21.05
CA GLY A 197 1.36 14.23 20.85
C GLY A 197 1.00 13.22 19.76
N TYR A 198 1.92 12.32 19.38
CA TYR A 198 1.67 11.30 18.36
C TYR A 198 0.39 10.50 18.61
N ASP A 199 0.02 10.21 19.86
CA ASP A 199 -1.20 9.45 20.19
C ASP A 199 -2.48 10.14 19.68
N LYS A 200 -2.50 11.48 19.64
CA LYS A 200 -3.58 12.29 19.07
C LYS A 200 -3.55 12.38 17.53
N ILE A 201 -2.45 11.96 16.91
CA ILE A 201 -2.34 11.91 15.45
C ILE A 201 -2.99 10.61 14.96
N GLU A 202 -3.99 10.75 14.11
CA GLU A 202 -4.77 9.64 13.53
C GLU A 202 -3.93 8.74 12.63
N HIS A 203 -3.02 9.33 11.85
CA HIS A 203 -2.18 8.67 10.86
C HIS A 203 -1.01 7.91 11.51
N VAL A 204 -0.68 6.74 10.96
CA VAL A 204 0.45 5.90 11.41
C VAL A 204 1.77 6.51 10.94
N PHE A 205 1.89 6.79 9.64
CA PHE A 205 3.17 7.13 9.03
C PHE A 205 3.39 8.63 8.92
N VAL A 206 4.02 9.21 9.95
CA VAL A 206 4.31 10.65 10.03
C VAL A 206 5.80 10.97 10.14
N SER A 207 6.20 12.10 9.55
CA SER A 207 7.51 12.71 9.75
C SER A 207 7.75 13.11 11.22
N GLN A 208 8.99 13.44 11.58
CA GLN A 208 9.34 13.91 12.93
C GLN A 208 8.60 15.20 13.36
N ARG A 209 7.99 15.93 12.41
CA ARG A 209 7.09 17.09 12.66
C ARG A 209 5.61 16.71 12.79
N GLY A 210 5.28 15.42 12.88
CA GLY A 210 3.90 14.90 12.93
C GLY A 210 3.11 15.04 11.63
N ARG A 211 3.74 15.44 10.52
CA ARG A 211 3.06 15.64 9.22
C ARG A 211 3.23 14.43 8.30
N THR A 212 2.17 14.08 7.57
CA THR A 212 2.17 13.14 6.45
C THR A 212 2.67 13.86 5.18
N THR A 213 3.80 13.44 4.61
CA THR A 213 4.34 14.00 3.36
C THR A 213 4.98 12.91 2.52
N GLU A 214 4.84 12.95 1.19
CA GLU A 214 5.55 11.96 0.33
C GLU A 214 7.06 12.08 0.50
N SER A 215 7.59 13.30 0.57
CA SER A 215 9.03 13.58 0.78
C SER A 215 9.62 12.82 1.98
N TYR A 216 8.86 12.62 3.07
CA TYR A 216 9.30 11.80 4.21
C TYR A 216 9.60 10.35 3.81
N ILE A 217 8.68 9.66 3.11
CA ILE A 217 8.89 8.30 2.63
C ILE A 217 10.03 8.24 1.61
N TYR A 218 10.07 9.15 0.63
CA TYR A 218 11.14 9.18 -0.37
C TYR A 218 12.52 9.43 0.25
N THR A 219 12.59 10.26 1.31
CA THR A 219 13.85 10.53 2.03
C THR A 219 14.35 9.29 2.77
N LEU A 220 13.46 8.58 3.49
CA LEU A 220 13.83 7.33 4.17
C LEU A 220 14.28 6.25 3.17
N ILE A 221 13.54 6.04 2.09
CA ILE A 221 13.94 5.06 1.05
C ILE A 221 15.26 5.46 0.36
N ARG A 222 15.52 6.75 0.15
CA ARG A 222 16.79 7.23 -0.42
C ARG A 222 17.97 6.96 0.51
N LYS A 223 17.80 6.94 1.84
CA LYS A 223 18.88 6.53 2.75
C LYS A 223 19.36 5.12 2.42
N CYS A 224 18.45 4.20 2.07
CA CYS A 224 18.81 2.81 1.75
C CYS A 224 19.63 2.64 0.46
N ASN A 225 19.86 3.70 -0.33
CA ASN A 225 20.65 3.62 -1.58
C ASN A 225 22.07 3.08 -1.35
N HIS A 226 22.74 3.47 -0.26
CA HIS A 226 24.11 3.04 0.04
C HIS A 226 24.21 1.56 0.45
N ILE A 227 23.09 0.97 0.90
CA ILE A 227 23.01 -0.43 1.33
C ILE A 227 23.08 -1.36 0.11
N LEU A 228 22.28 -1.05 -0.93
CA LEU A 228 22.19 -1.86 -2.15
C LEU A 228 23.05 -1.34 -3.31
N GLY A 229 23.92 -0.35 -3.06
CA GLY A 229 24.79 0.27 -4.07
C GLY A 229 24.07 0.93 -5.25
N ARG A 230 22.76 1.20 -5.15
CA ARG A 230 21.92 1.66 -6.28
C ARG A 230 20.81 2.62 -5.84
N ASN A 231 20.34 3.44 -6.76
CA ASN A 231 19.27 4.42 -6.49
C ASN A 231 17.92 3.73 -6.30
N LEU A 232 17.31 3.89 -5.12
CA LEU A 232 16.02 3.30 -4.77
C LEU A 232 14.87 4.31 -4.83
N CYS A 233 13.67 3.83 -5.11
CA CYS A 233 12.44 4.59 -4.98
C CYS A 233 11.27 3.72 -4.51
N PRO A 234 10.24 4.28 -3.84
CA PRO A 234 9.15 3.50 -3.25
C PRO A 234 8.39 2.59 -4.25
N ARG A 235 8.35 2.95 -5.53
CA ARG A 235 7.72 2.15 -6.60
C ARG A 235 8.35 0.76 -6.76
N MET A 236 9.65 0.64 -6.48
CA MET A 236 10.43 -0.59 -6.66
C MET A 236 10.00 -1.70 -5.68
N PHE A 237 9.56 -1.34 -4.48
CA PHE A 237 9.06 -2.27 -3.46
C PHE A 237 7.73 -2.90 -3.89
N ARG A 238 6.79 -2.10 -4.39
CA ARG A 238 5.52 -2.59 -4.98
C ARG A 238 5.74 -3.49 -6.19
N LYS A 239 6.70 -3.14 -7.07
CA LYS A 239 7.08 -3.98 -8.21
C LYS A 239 7.72 -5.29 -7.72
N GLY A 240 8.55 -5.20 -6.69
CA GLY A 240 9.20 -6.31 -5.99
C GLY A 240 8.20 -7.35 -5.47
N LEU A 241 7.16 -6.90 -4.75
CA LEU A 241 6.06 -7.79 -4.32
C LEU A 241 5.38 -8.49 -5.51
N GLY A 242 5.15 -7.76 -6.60
CA GLY A 242 4.53 -8.32 -7.81
C GLY A 242 5.38 -9.40 -8.48
N VAL A 243 6.71 -9.25 -8.47
CA VAL A 243 7.65 -10.27 -8.96
C VAL A 243 7.75 -11.43 -7.96
N HIS A 244 7.97 -11.14 -6.68
CA HIS A 244 8.13 -12.16 -5.64
C HIS A 244 6.91 -13.08 -5.50
N THR A 245 5.70 -12.54 -5.57
CA THR A 245 4.48 -13.37 -5.58
C THR A 245 4.33 -14.23 -6.85
N LYS A 246 4.99 -13.86 -7.97
CA LYS A 246 5.10 -14.72 -9.16
C LYS A 246 6.08 -15.86 -8.93
N GLU A 247 7.22 -15.56 -8.32
CA GLU A 247 8.29 -16.53 -8.00
C GLU A 247 7.80 -17.59 -7.00
N LEU A 248 6.99 -17.20 -6.02
CA LEU A 248 6.26 -18.10 -5.11
C LEU A 248 5.11 -18.88 -5.80
N GLY A 249 4.85 -18.64 -7.08
CA GLY A 249 3.83 -19.35 -7.86
C GLY A 249 2.39 -19.09 -7.42
N LEU A 250 2.07 -17.92 -6.83
CA LEU A 250 0.68 -17.57 -6.50
C LEU A 250 -0.15 -17.40 -7.78
N GLN A 251 -1.44 -17.75 -7.71
CA GLN A 251 -2.40 -17.54 -8.80
C GLN A 251 -2.56 -16.06 -9.12
N ASP A 252 -2.77 -15.73 -10.40
CA ASP A 252 -2.82 -14.35 -10.88
C ASP A 252 -4.00 -13.54 -10.30
N GLU A 253 -5.04 -14.22 -9.84
CA GLU A 253 -6.21 -13.69 -9.15
C GLU A 253 -5.80 -13.18 -7.76
N VAL A 254 -5.13 -14.03 -6.98
CA VAL A 254 -4.64 -13.69 -5.64
C VAL A 254 -3.50 -12.66 -5.71
N ARG A 255 -2.63 -12.75 -6.72
CA ARG A 255 -1.64 -11.70 -7.03
C ARG A 255 -2.31 -10.36 -7.32
N ARG A 256 -3.40 -10.33 -8.11
CA ARG A 256 -4.17 -9.10 -8.38
C ARG A 256 -4.79 -8.51 -7.11
N MET A 257 -5.26 -9.33 -6.17
CA MET A 257 -5.77 -8.90 -4.86
C MET A 257 -4.68 -8.28 -3.98
N ILE A 258 -3.54 -8.97 -3.85
CA ILE A 258 -2.36 -8.49 -3.11
C ILE A 258 -1.84 -7.17 -3.70
N MET A 259 -1.82 -7.05 -5.03
CA MET A 259 -1.28 -5.87 -5.71
C MET A 259 -2.24 -4.67 -5.78
N ALA A 260 -3.52 -4.77 -5.39
CA ALA A 260 -4.50 -3.68 -5.51
C ALA A 260 -4.60 -3.14 -6.97
N HIS A 261 -4.86 -4.04 -7.92
CA HIS A 261 -4.89 -3.73 -9.36
C HIS A 261 -6.26 -3.30 -9.89
N LYS A 262 -6.27 -2.82 -11.14
CA LYS A 262 -6.93 -1.53 -11.45
C LYS A 262 -8.39 -1.61 -11.86
N ASP A 263 -8.94 -2.78 -12.17
CA ASP A 263 -10.16 -2.89 -12.97
C ASP A 263 -11.28 -3.66 -12.28
N VAL A 264 -12.34 -2.92 -11.90
CA VAL A 264 -13.45 -3.42 -11.07
C VAL A 264 -14.37 -4.36 -11.85
N LYS A 265 -14.33 -4.34 -13.20
CA LYS A 265 -15.24 -5.11 -14.06
C LYS A 265 -14.69 -6.49 -14.48
N THR A 266 -13.37 -6.66 -14.47
CA THR A 266 -12.74 -8.01 -14.45
C THR A 266 -12.38 -8.45 -13.04
N THR A 267 -12.52 -7.55 -12.06
CA THR A 267 -12.97 -7.93 -10.71
C THR A 267 -14.49 -8.21 -10.78
N ILE A 268 -15.12 -8.70 -9.72
CA ILE A 268 -16.54 -9.11 -9.68
C ILE A 268 -16.82 -10.35 -10.55
N ASP A 269 -16.76 -10.26 -11.87
CA ASP A 269 -17.12 -11.36 -12.79
C ASP A 269 -16.21 -12.59 -12.65
N ALA A 270 -14.95 -12.41 -12.23
CA ALA A 270 -14.01 -13.49 -11.89
C ALA A 270 -13.92 -13.77 -10.38
N TYR A 271 -14.75 -13.12 -9.56
CA TYR A 271 -14.63 -13.05 -8.09
C TYR A 271 -15.89 -13.53 -7.35
N SER A 272 -16.85 -14.15 -8.04
CA SER A 272 -17.92 -14.91 -7.40
C SER A 272 -17.38 -16.08 -6.56
N ASP A 273 -16.23 -16.64 -6.96
CA ASP A 273 -15.78 -17.95 -6.50
C ASP A 273 -14.59 -17.90 -5.52
N TYR A 274 -13.92 -16.75 -5.36
CA TYR A 274 -12.73 -16.59 -4.50
C TYR A 274 -13.01 -15.72 -3.27
N THR A 275 -12.89 -16.33 -2.09
CA THR A 275 -13.12 -15.66 -0.81
C THR A 275 -11.80 -15.28 -0.11
N ILE A 276 -11.89 -14.47 0.96
CA ILE A 276 -10.74 -14.18 1.83
C ILE A 276 -10.07 -15.47 2.36
N LYS A 277 -10.85 -16.55 2.55
CA LYS A 277 -10.34 -17.85 3.00
C LYS A 277 -9.36 -18.47 2.00
N ASP A 278 -9.60 -18.27 0.70
CA ASP A 278 -8.78 -18.84 -0.38
C ASP A 278 -7.43 -18.14 -0.49
N ILE A 279 -7.40 -16.81 -0.32
CA ILE A 279 -6.17 -16.00 -0.24
C ILE A 279 -5.31 -16.45 0.96
N VAL A 280 -5.93 -16.58 2.14
CA VAL A 280 -5.23 -17.00 3.36
C VAL A 280 -4.72 -18.43 3.20
N ARG A 281 -5.49 -19.33 2.58
CA ARG A 281 -5.05 -20.70 2.26
C ARG A 281 -3.84 -20.70 1.33
N GLU A 282 -3.89 -19.96 0.22
CA GLU A 282 -2.77 -19.94 -0.74
C GLU A 282 -1.49 -19.31 -0.13
N LEU A 283 -1.62 -18.19 0.59
CA LEU A 283 -0.49 -17.60 1.32
C LEU A 283 0.08 -18.56 2.37
N THR A 284 -0.75 -19.26 3.13
CA THR A 284 -0.30 -20.21 4.16
C THR A 284 0.40 -21.44 3.56
N LEU A 285 0.02 -21.87 2.36
CA LEU A 285 0.60 -23.02 1.66
C LEU A 285 1.88 -22.68 0.87
N LYS A 286 2.01 -21.45 0.36
CA LYS A 286 3.10 -21.06 -0.58
C LYS A 286 4.13 -20.09 0.00
N VAL A 287 3.83 -19.37 1.09
CA VAL A 287 4.85 -18.61 1.82
C VAL A 287 5.59 -19.59 2.74
N PRO A 288 6.92 -19.71 2.63
CA PRO A 288 7.69 -20.53 3.57
C PRO A 288 7.46 -20.06 5.00
N GLN A 289 7.04 -20.97 5.89
CA GLN A 289 7.13 -20.75 7.33
C GLN A 289 8.62 -20.53 7.64
N SER A 290 9.03 -19.31 7.95
CA SER A 290 10.44 -19.00 8.15
C SER A 290 10.93 -19.67 9.44
N GLU A 291 11.71 -20.73 9.29
CA GLU A 291 12.50 -21.27 10.40
C GLU A 291 13.41 -20.15 10.95
N GLY A 292 13.30 -19.93 12.26
CA GLY A 292 14.27 -19.21 13.11
C GLY A 292 14.93 -17.94 12.54
N ILE A 293 14.43 -16.76 12.93
CA ILE A 293 15.23 -15.53 12.90
C ILE A 293 16.38 -15.68 13.94
N THR A 294 17.52 -16.20 13.51
CA THR A 294 18.74 -16.28 14.32
C THR A 294 19.34 -14.89 14.48
N GLY A 295 19.07 -14.23 15.61
CA GLY A 295 19.60 -12.89 15.87
C GLY A 295 19.10 -12.17 17.13
N VAL A 296 18.10 -12.71 17.83
CA VAL A 296 17.67 -12.18 19.14
C VAL A 296 17.80 -13.29 20.18
N GLN A 297 18.79 -13.17 21.05
CA GLN A 297 18.96 -14.03 22.23
C GLN A 297 17.71 -13.91 23.13
N PRO A 298 17.00 -15.02 23.44
CA PRO A 298 15.86 -14.96 24.33
C PRO A 298 16.33 -14.80 25.78
N VAL A 299 15.90 -13.72 26.43
CA VAL A 299 16.00 -13.62 27.89
C VAL A 299 15.08 -14.68 28.48
N GLN A 300 15.66 -15.72 29.07
CA GLN A 300 14.92 -16.78 29.74
C GLN A 300 14.08 -16.20 30.87
N ASN A 301 12.79 -16.53 30.92
CA ASN A 301 12.02 -16.51 32.16
C ASN A 301 11.00 -17.65 32.14
N GLN A 302 11.39 -18.70 32.87
CA GLN A 302 10.60 -19.63 33.68
C GLN A 302 9.15 -19.96 33.25
N GLN A 303 8.92 -21.25 33.07
CA GLN A 303 7.61 -21.85 32.80
C GLN A 303 6.67 -21.68 34.00
N THR A 304 5.49 -21.10 33.77
CA THR A 304 4.31 -21.26 34.64
C THR A 304 3.26 -22.07 33.88
N GLN A 305 2.90 -23.24 34.42
CA GLN A 305 1.78 -24.02 33.91
C GLN A 305 0.48 -23.29 34.21
N THR A 306 -0.14 -22.68 33.20
CA THR A 306 -1.48 -22.09 33.32
C THR A 306 -2.54 -23.16 33.08
N ALA A 307 -3.45 -23.34 34.04
CA ALA A 307 -4.59 -24.23 33.89
C ALA A 307 -5.48 -23.72 32.74
N GLN A 308 -5.85 -24.60 31.81
CA GLN A 308 -6.66 -24.24 30.65
C GLN A 308 -8.07 -23.82 31.10
N GLU A 309 -8.45 -22.58 30.80
CA GLU A 309 -9.81 -22.08 31.01
C GLU A 309 -10.76 -22.69 29.96
N ARG A 310 -12.07 -22.62 30.20
CA ARG A 310 -13.10 -23.10 29.25
C ARG A 310 -14.08 -22.00 28.91
N CYS A 311 -14.50 -21.97 27.65
CA CYS A 311 -15.51 -21.05 27.15
C CYS A 311 -16.85 -21.25 27.90
N PRO A 312 -17.43 -20.20 28.50
CA PRO A 312 -18.68 -20.32 29.26
C PRO A 312 -19.92 -20.50 28.37
N PHE A 313 -19.79 -20.42 27.04
CA PHE A 313 -20.88 -20.60 26.08
C PHE A 313 -20.88 -21.98 25.41
N CYS A 314 -19.70 -22.52 25.05
CA CYS A 314 -19.59 -23.77 24.28
C CYS A 314 -18.67 -24.83 24.92
N GLY A 315 -18.11 -24.57 26.11
CA GLY A 315 -17.25 -25.51 26.84
C GLY A 315 -15.87 -25.79 26.25
N GLY A 316 -15.55 -25.27 25.06
CA GLY A 316 -14.25 -25.45 24.39
C GLY A 316 -13.10 -24.80 25.16
N ALA A 317 -11.89 -25.33 25.01
CA ALA A 317 -10.70 -24.83 25.71
C ALA A 317 -10.34 -23.41 25.23
N VAL A 318 -9.95 -22.55 26.16
CA VAL A 318 -9.53 -21.16 25.91
C VAL A 318 -8.33 -20.80 26.79
N GLU A 319 -7.41 -20.00 26.24
CA GLU A 319 -6.28 -19.45 26.99
C GLU A 319 -6.74 -18.21 27.77
N SER A 320 -6.06 -17.87 28.88
CA SER A 320 -6.49 -16.77 29.76
C SER A 320 -6.40 -15.40 29.07
N GLU A 321 -5.67 -15.28 27.97
CA GLU A 321 -5.51 -14.05 27.22
C GLU A 321 -6.63 -13.84 26.16
N MET A 322 -7.46 -14.86 25.92
CA MET A 322 -8.49 -14.83 24.89
C MET A 322 -9.69 -13.95 25.27
N LEU A 323 -10.10 -13.08 24.35
CA LEU A 323 -11.29 -12.21 24.47
C LEU A 323 -12.53 -12.82 23.79
N LEU A 324 -12.31 -13.68 22.79
CA LEU A 324 -13.32 -14.37 22.00
C LEU A 324 -13.00 -15.88 22.03
N CYS A 325 -14.01 -16.73 22.08
CA CYS A 325 -13.78 -18.17 21.97
C CYS A 325 -13.41 -18.57 20.53
N PRO A 326 -12.33 -19.33 20.28
CA PRO A 326 -11.95 -19.75 18.92
C PRO A 326 -12.89 -20.82 18.32
N HIS A 327 -13.79 -21.40 19.14
CA HIS A 327 -14.72 -22.45 18.72
C HIS A 327 -16.11 -21.88 18.35
N CYS A 328 -16.69 -21.02 19.18
CA CYS A 328 -18.02 -20.43 18.96
C CYS A 328 -18.02 -18.93 18.61
N TRP A 329 -16.86 -18.27 18.63
CA TRP A 329 -16.67 -16.85 18.29
C TRP A 329 -17.37 -15.84 19.23
N GLU A 330 -17.89 -16.28 20.37
CA GLU A 330 -18.58 -15.42 21.34
C GLU A 330 -17.60 -14.69 22.30
N GLU A 331 -17.99 -13.50 22.78
CA GLU A 331 -17.20 -12.66 23.70
C GLU A 331 -17.11 -13.27 25.11
N ILE A 332 -15.98 -13.89 25.42
CA ILE A 332 -15.72 -14.51 26.74
C ILE A 332 -15.18 -13.53 27.77
N LYS A 333 -14.62 -12.38 27.37
CA LYS A 333 -14.16 -11.33 28.30
C LYS A 333 -14.77 -9.96 27.99
N ILE A 334 -15.19 -9.27 29.04
CA ILE A 334 -15.72 -7.90 29.02
C ILE A 334 -14.73 -6.94 29.68
N VAL A 335 -14.84 -5.64 29.38
CA VAL A 335 -14.09 -4.58 30.05
C VAL A 335 -14.86 -4.13 31.29
N CYS A 336 -14.24 -4.17 32.47
CA CYS A 336 -14.85 -3.66 33.70
C CYS A 336 -15.01 -2.14 33.64
N ASP A 337 -16.23 -1.61 33.84
CA ASP A 337 -16.49 -0.19 33.65
C ASP A 337 -15.80 0.74 34.67
N ASN A 338 -15.47 0.24 35.85
CA ASN A 338 -14.75 1.01 36.86
C ASN A 338 -13.23 1.08 36.57
N CYS A 339 -12.55 -0.07 36.45
CA CYS A 339 -11.09 -0.12 36.34
C CYS A 339 -10.53 -0.32 34.92
N LYS A 340 -11.41 -0.45 33.92
CA LYS A 340 -11.12 -0.67 32.49
C LYS A 340 -10.20 -1.86 32.16
N ARG A 341 -10.12 -2.86 33.05
CA ARG A 341 -9.44 -4.15 32.82
C ARG A 341 -10.37 -5.20 32.24
N PHE A 342 -9.83 -6.15 31.49
CA PHE A 342 -10.58 -7.31 31.01
C PHE A 342 -10.88 -8.30 32.14
N VAL A 343 -12.12 -8.78 32.19
CA VAL A 343 -12.63 -9.76 33.16
C VAL A 343 -13.51 -10.78 32.45
N GLN A 344 -13.57 -12.02 32.94
CA GLN A 344 -14.44 -13.05 32.36
C GLN A 344 -15.92 -12.64 32.41
N VAL A 345 -16.65 -12.85 31.32
CA VAL A 345 -18.05 -12.41 31.15
C VAL A 345 -19.01 -13.03 32.19
N ASN A 346 -18.68 -14.23 32.67
CA ASN A 346 -19.45 -14.95 33.68
C ASN A 346 -19.14 -14.52 35.13
N TRP A 347 -18.17 -13.64 35.37
CA TRP A 347 -17.78 -13.24 36.73
C TRP A 347 -18.70 -12.14 37.30
N LYS A 348 -19.24 -12.38 38.50
CA LYS A 348 -20.18 -11.47 39.17
C LYS A 348 -19.53 -10.14 39.55
N LYS A 349 -18.30 -10.17 40.09
CA LYS A 349 -17.50 -9.00 40.52
C LYS A 349 -16.17 -8.96 39.80
N CYS A 350 -15.62 -7.76 39.62
CA CYS A 350 -14.28 -7.55 39.11
C CYS A 350 -13.23 -7.95 40.17
N PRO A 351 -12.25 -8.82 39.84
CA PRO A 351 -11.22 -9.26 40.78
C PRO A 351 -10.22 -8.15 41.13
N TYR A 352 -10.13 -7.11 40.28
CA TYR A 352 -9.13 -6.05 40.38
C TYR A 352 -9.61 -4.82 41.13
N CYS A 353 -10.93 -4.63 41.28
CA CYS A 353 -11.49 -3.44 41.93
C CYS A 353 -12.76 -3.70 42.75
N GLY A 354 -13.19 -4.96 42.96
CA GLY A 354 -14.31 -5.34 43.83
C GLY A 354 -15.72 -4.98 43.33
N MET A 355 -15.86 -3.98 42.47
CA MET A 355 -17.14 -3.55 41.88
C MET A 355 -17.84 -4.67 41.12
N GLU A 356 -19.17 -4.63 41.13
CA GLU A 356 -19.99 -5.57 40.37
C GLU A 356 -19.92 -5.25 38.87
N ASN A 357 -19.89 -6.30 38.04
CA ASN A 357 -19.89 -6.12 36.59
C ASN A 357 -21.34 -5.97 36.12
N GLU A 358 -21.87 -4.76 36.01
CA GLU A 358 -23.21 -4.46 35.49
C GLU A 358 -23.15 -3.80 34.11
N ASN A 359 -22.69 -4.55 33.11
CA ASN A 359 -22.55 -4.09 31.73
C ASN A 359 -23.64 -4.71 30.85
N GLU A 360 -24.20 -3.98 29.88
CA GLU A 360 -25.27 -4.45 28.98
C GLU A 360 -24.97 -5.80 28.31
N LYS A 361 -23.68 -6.07 28.00
CA LYS A 361 -23.26 -7.36 27.41
C LYS A 361 -23.48 -8.56 28.34
N LYS A 362 -23.52 -8.37 29.66
CA LYS A 362 -23.82 -9.44 30.64
C LYS A 362 -25.28 -9.88 30.58
N GLU A 363 -26.19 -9.02 30.11
CA GLU A 363 -27.59 -9.41 29.93
C GLU A 363 -27.75 -10.34 28.72
N LYS A 364 -26.98 -10.13 27.65
CA LYS A 364 -26.86 -11.11 26.54
C LYS A 364 -26.35 -12.46 27.03
N TYR A 365 -25.36 -12.50 27.93
CA TYR A 365 -24.88 -13.74 28.55
C TYR A 365 -25.98 -14.45 29.37
N LYS A 366 -26.78 -13.72 30.16
CA LYS A 366 -27.92 -14.32 30.90
C LYS A 366 -29.02 -14.85 29.98
N VAL A 367 -29.26 -14.19 28.85
CA VAL A 367 -30.25 -14.63 27.84
C VAL A 367 -29.76 -15.86 27.09
N ALA A 368 -28.46 -15.99 26.82
CA ALA A 368 -27.85 -17.15 26.15
C ALA A 368 -27.74 -18.43 27.02
N LEU A 369 -28.14 -18.37 28.29
CA LEU A 369 -28.15 -19.49 29.24
C LEU A 369 -29.56 -19.96 29.64
N LYS A 370 -30.59 -19.44 28.99
CA LYS A 370 -31.98 -19.92 29.05
C LYS A 370 -32.35 -20.60 27.73
#